data_AF-A0A7V8BQM9-F1
#
_entry.id   AF-A0A7V8BQM9-F1
#
_cell.length_a   1.000
_cell.length_b   1.000
_cell.length_c   1.000
_cell.angle_alpha   90.00
_cell.angle_beta   90.00
_cell.angle_gamma   90.00
#
_symmetry.space_group_name_H-M   'P 1'
#
loop_
_entity.id
_entity.type
_entity.pdbx_description
1 polymer ?
#
loop_
_entity_poly.entity_id
_entity_poly.type
_entity_poly.pdbx_seq_one_letter_code
_entity_poly.pdbx_strand_id
1 'polypeptide(L)'
;MKWLPVISFCILMNTGCKEKDDPNGLFKGDCDTSTCFVQGNNWKMAVSTNGILGYDQSDLDHDMNNAGGIFHSYSTIFASGLFVGATKNGIPSVTMARFSSEFSQGRIDNSSPAPIQNLTYSDNMLDVVYMVDQSHTGFGWDHWPSWAGAPETGGQPEVLSAEDSWVVFHDADSVGHAADEFESTEVNPILGLEVQQSTYSFTGATLEDVVLVRWRISNKSNINYTDLHVGLWCDADVINASDDLVGSDTSRNMIYVYNKTDIVSQNISVGLMPMYASDDGLTVTPAAMVEYLKGVDESRPDNEQFNLMKGLDGNGAVRPNVALNRPTFDFPGDPVLNTGIVDTMALDKRVLVSVGPAVLNSGQTKEFVFAIIGSQGSDRLNSIVNLRSTADALKQIFVSQIAAQFGL
;
A
#
# COMPACT_ATOMS: atom_id res chain seq x y z
N MET A 1 2.58 56.76 -12.29
CA MET A 1 1.96 55.50 -11.83
C MET A 1 3.08 54.54 -11.49
N LYS A 2 3.13 54.12 -10.23
CA LYS A 2 4.15 53.22 -9.68
C LYS A 2 3.87 51.80 -10.19
N TRP A 3 4.89 51.17 -10.76
CA TRP A 3 4.90 49.73 -11.00
C TRP A 3 5.33 49.04 -9.71
N LEU A 4 4.45 48.21 -9.15
CA LEU A 4 4.77 47.26 -8.08
C LEU A 4 5.42 46.03 -8.73
N PRO A 5 6.59 45.56 -8.27
CA PRO A 5 7.10 44.27 -8.68
C PRO A 5 6.36 43.17 -7.89
N VAL A 6 5.84 42.19 -8.62
CA VAL A 6 5.40 40.91 -8.09
C VAL A 6 6.66 40.19 -7.60
N ILE A 7 6.79 40.03 -6.30
CA ILE A 7 7.85 39.24 -5.68
C ILE A 7 7.49 37.77 -5.92
N SER A 8 8.20 37.11 -6.85
CA SER A 8 8.30 35.65 -6.86
C SER A 8 8.99 35.22 -5.59
N PHE A 9 8.26 34.55 -4.71
CA PHE A 9 8.81 33.88 -3.53
C PHE A 9 9.30 32.49 -3.94
N CYS A 10 10.39 32.43 -4.71
CA CYS A 10 11.25 31.26 -4.77
C CYS A 10 12.37 31.51 -3.76
N ILE A 11 12.17 31.10 -2.53
CA ILE A 11 13.23 31.05 -1.52
C ILE A 11 13.34 29.60 -1.05
N LEU A 12 14.34 28.90 -1.60
CA LEU A 12 15.24 27.99 -0.92
C LEU A 12 14.72 27.43 0.41
N MET A 13 14.02 26.29 0.38
CA MET A 13 14.03 25.35 1.49
C MET A 13 15.15 24.34 1.23
N ASN A 14 16.38 24.80 1.46
CA ASN A 14 17.51 23.93 1.77
C ASN A 14 17.83 24.10 3.25
N THR A 15 16.81 23.86 4.08
CA THR A 15 16.97 23.65 5.51
C THR A 15 16.65 22.19 5.69
N GLY A 16 17.68 21.37 5.88
CA GLY A 16 17.50 19.99 6.31
C GLY A 16 16.59 19.94 7.52
N CYS A 17 15.95 18.79 7.71
CA CYS A 17 15.25 18.43 8.93
C CYS A 17 16.00 19.08 10.10
N LYS A 18 15.29 19.93 10.86
CA LYS A 18 15.72 20.10 12.23
C LYS A 18 15.41 18.77 12.88
N GLU A 19 16.36 17.84 12.78
CA GLU A 19 16.56 16.81 13.78
C GLU A 19 16.56 17.56 15.11
N LYS A 20 15.42 17.56 15.78
CA LYS A 20 15.45 17.70 17.22
C LYS A 20 16.10 16.41 17.66
N ASP A 21 17.37 16.50 18.05
CA ASP A 21 18.05 15.50 18.84
C ASP A 21 17.14 15.08 20.01
N ASP A 22 16.30 14.07 19.80
CA ASP A 22 15.68 13.34 20.89
C ASP A 22 16.63 12.18 21.21
N PRO A 23 17.33 12.22 22.35
CA PRO A 23 18.20 11.13 22.78
C PRO A 23 17.45 9.81 23.04
N ASN A 24 16.12 9.76 22.85
CA ASN A 24 15.29 8.55 22.97
C ASN A 24 14.69 8.03 21.65
N GLY A 25 14.98 8.63 20.49
CA GLY A 25 14.65 8.06 19.18
C GLY A 25 13.16 7.96 18.82
N LEU A 26 12.29 8.82 19.35
CA LEU A 26 10.88 8.87 18.97
C LEU A 26 10.61 10.13 18.12
N PHE A 27 10.85 10.03 16.81
CA PHE A 27 10.44 11.06 15.85
C PHE A 27 8.95 10.92 15.59
N LYS A 28 8.12 11.67 16.34
CA LYS A 28 6.67 11.74 16.14
C LYS A 28 6.29 13.06 15.47
N GLY A 29 5.52 12.97 14.38
CA GLY A 29 4.65 14.05 13.90
C GLY A 29 5.25 15.25 13.12
N ASP A 30 6.54 15.26 12.75
CA ASP A 30 7.12 16.41 12.00
C ASP A 30 7.97 15.91 10.83
N CYS A 31 7.30 15.53 9.74
CA CYS A 31 7.93 15.10 8.51
C CYS A 31 7.26 15.84 7.33
N ASP A 32 8.07 16.52 6.52
CA ASP A 32 7.64 17.37 5.40
C ASP A 32 8.30 16.96 4.07
N THR A 33 8.66 15.69 3.97
CA THR A 33 9.37 15.09 2.83
C THR A 33 8.46 14.19 1.99
N SER A 34 8.95 13.80 0.81
CA SER A 34 8.25 12.89 -0.11
C SER A 34 8.17 11.44 0.40
N THR A 35 8.87 11.12 1.49
CA THR A 35 8.75 9.85 2.23
C THR A 35 8.87 10.13 3.73
N CYS A 36 8.05 9.47 4.54
CA CYS A 36 8.02 9.60 5.99
C CYS A 36 7.69 8.25 6.64
N PHE A 37 8.09 8.05 7.89
CA PHE A 37 7.75 6.85 8.64
C PHE A 37 6.53 7.07 9.53
N VAL A 38 5.54 6.20 9.41
CA VAL A 38 4.44 6.03 10.36
C VAL A 38 4.89 5.05 11.45
N GLN A 39 4.90 5.50 12.70
CA GLN A 39 5.51 4.83 13.86
C GLN A 39 4.64 4.88 15.12
N GLY A 40 3.32 5.05 14.96
CA GLY A 40 2.39 5.14 16.09
C GLY A 40 2.23 3.84 16.88
N ASN A 41 2.65 2.69 16.35
CA ASN A 41 2.48 1.36 16.96
C ASN A 41 3.73 0.47 16.82
N ASN A 42 3.58 -0.87 16.85
CA ASN A 42 4.71 -1.81 16.77
C ASN A 42 5.35 -1.87 15.37
N TRP A 43 4.77 -1.17 14.40
CA TRP A 43 5.34 -0.92 13.10
C TRP A 43 6.03 0.43 13.05
N LYS A 44 7.18 0.45 12.37
CA LYS A 44 7.73 1.62 11.70
C LYS A 44 7.60 1.35 10.20
N MET A 45 6.74 2.10 9.52
CA MET A 45 6.38 1.88 8.12
C MET A 45 6.66 3.12 7.28
N ALA A 46 7.59 3.03 6.34
CA ALA A 46 7.82 4.09 5.36
C ALA A 46 6.57 4.28 4.47
N VAL A 47 6.20 5.51 4.19
CA VAL A 47 5.09 5.88 3.31
C VAL A 47 5.60 6.97 2.40
N SER A 48 5.39 6.82 1.09
CA SER A 48 5.86 7.77 0.08
C SER A 48 4.71 8.46 -0.65
N THR A 49 4.99 9.62 -1.25
CA THR A 49 4.03 10.46 -2.02
C THR A 49 3.62 9.87 -3.36
N ASN A 50 3.97 8.61 -3.65
CA ASN A 50 3.74 7.94 -4.92
C ASN A 50 3.19 6.51 -4.75
N GLY A 51 2.57 6.20 -3.61
CA GLY A 51 1.91 4.91 -3.37
C GLY A 51 2.84 3.76 -2.98
N ILE A 52 4.14 4.02 -2.84
CA ILE A 52 5.10 3.10 -2.23
C ILE A 52 4.92 3.11 -0.70
N LEU A 53 5.04 1.93 -0.12
CA LEU A 53 4.95 1.64 1.30
C LEU A 53 6.11 0.73 1.71
N GLY A 54 6.69 0.95 2.88
CA GLY A 54 7.71 0.07 3.44
C GLY A 54 9.04 0.04 2.70
N TYR A 55 9.33 1.01 1.80
CA TYR A 55 10.62 1.16 1.12
C TYR A 55 11.23 2.54 1.47
N ASP A 56 12.37 2.56 2.14
CA ASP A 56 13.11 3.76 2.55
C ASP A 56 14.19 4.12 1.51
N GLN A 57 13.75 4.62 0.36
CA GLN A 57 14.66 5.01 -0.74
C GLN A 57 15.64 6.12 -0.38
N SER A 58 15.28 6.94 0.61
CA SER A 58 16.06 8.10 1.00
C SER A 58 17.00 7.81 2.16
N ASP A 59 17.04 6.56 2.65
CA ASP A 59 17.82 6.14 3.83
C ASP A 59 17.54 7.11 5.00
N LEU A 60 16.27 7.41 5.23
CA LEU A 60 15.82 8.42 6.21
C LEU A 60 16.25 8.06 7.63
N ASP A 61 16.37 6.76 7.93
CA ASP A 61 16.85 6.30 9.21
C ASP A 61 18.36 6.02 9.28
N HIS A 62 19.08 6.27 8.18
CA HIS A 62 20.53 6.22 8.06
C HIS A 62 21.13 4.86 8.45
N ASP A 63 20.38 3.77 8.25
CA ASP A 63 20.83 2.41 8.51
C ASP A 63 21.57 1.77 7.31
N MET A 64 21.64 2.51 6.18
CA MET A 64 22.21 2.08 4.90
C MET A 64 21.49 0.88 4.26
N ASN A 65 20.22 0.70 4.61
CA ASN A 65 19.32 -0.30 4.09
C ASN A 65 18.02 0.38 3.65
N ASN A 66 17.46 -0.04 2.52
CA ASN A 66 16.25 0.58 2.01
C ASN A 66 14.97 -0.08 2.55
N ALA A 67 15.06 -1.03 3.49
CA ALA A 67 13.88 -1.68 4.06
C ALA A 67 13.14 -0.73 5.00
N GLY A 68 11.94 -0.31 4.61
CA GLY A 68 11.14 0.67 5.35
C GLY A 68 10.00 0.05 6.16
N GLY A 69 9.78 -1.27 6.12
CA GLY A 69 8.74 -1.96 6.89
C GLY A 69 9.31 -2.75 8.05
N ILE A 70 9.41 -2.11 9.21
CA ILE A 70 10.06 -2.63 10.41
C ILE A 70 9.01 -2.99 11.45
N PHE A 71 8.99 -4.25 11.90
CA PHE A 71 8.09 -4.75 12.94
C PHE A 71 8.89 -5.21 14.16
N HIS A 72 8.59 -4.69 15.36
CA HIS A 72 9.37 -4.96 16.58
C HIS A 72 10.89 -4.74 16.43
N SER A 73 11.29 -3.71 15.67
CA SER A 73 12.69 -3.42 15.33
C SER A 73 13.36 -4.39 14.35
N TYR A 74 12.59 -5.24 13.68
CA TYR A 74 13.10 -6.16 12.67
C TYR A 74 12.59 -5.82 11.27
N SER A 75 13.49 -5.77 10.29
CA SER A 75 13.13 -5.68 8.87
C SER A 75 12.20 -6.84 8.51
N THR A 76 11.00 -6.51 8.03
CA THR A 76 9.93 -7.48 7.75
C THR A 76 9.33 -7.30 6.36
N ILE A 77 9.23 -6.05 5.89
CA ILE A 77 8.87 -5.70 4.52
C ILE A 77 9.98 -4.82 3.96
N PHE A 78 10.53 -5.23 2.81
CA PHE A 78 11.53 -4.46 2.10
C PHE A 78 10.89 -3.36 1.25
N ALA A 79 9.79 -3.70 0.57
CA ALA A 79 8.98 -2.75 -0.20
C ALA A 79 7.56 -3.30 -0.37
N SER A 80 6.58 -2.42 -0.53
CA SER A 80 5.19 -2.76 -0.82
C SER A 80 4.53 -1.58 -1.53
N GLY A 81 3.36 -1.79 -2.12
CA GLY A 81 2.70 -0.68 -2.81
C GLY A 81 1.42 -1.04 -3.54
N LEU A 82 0.76 0.03 -4.01
CA LEU A 82 -0.53 -0.04 -4.68
C LEU A 82 -0.40 -0.54 -6.12
N PHE A 83 -1.23 -1.50 -6.49
CA PHE A 83 -1.47 -1.92 -7.88
C PHE A 83 -2.91 -1.58 -8.25
N VAL A 84 -3.12 -0.95 -9.41
CA VAL A 84 -4.46 -0.69 -9.95
C VAL A 84 -4.50 -1.11 -11.40
N GLY A 85 -5.36 -2.08 -11.73
CA GLY A 85 -5.49 -2.61 -13.08
C GLY A 85 -6.91 -2.49 -13.61
N ALA A 86 -7.06 -2.18 -14.90
CA ALA A 86 -8.35 -2.19 -15.60
C ALA A 86 -8.19 -2.38 -17.10
N THR A 87 -9.28 -2.73 -17.80
CA THR A 87 -9.27 -2.75 -19.27
C THR A 87 -9.63 -1.37 -19.82
N LYS A 88 -8.68 -0.73 -20.51
CA LYS A 88 -8.85 0.53 -21.22
C LYS A 88 -9.00 0.30 -22.73
N ASN A 89 -10.18 0.55 -23.28
CA ASN A 89 -10.48 0.37 -24.72
C ASN A 89 -10.10 -1.03 -25.25
N GLY A 90 -10.30 -2.08 -24.44
CA GLY A 90 -9.96 -3.47 -24.79
C GLY A 90 -8.50 -3.87 -24.51
N ILE A 91 -7.68 -2.95 -24.00
CA ILE A 91 -6.29 -3.18 -23.63
C ILE A 91 -6.19 -3.20 -22.09
N PRO A 92 -5.80 -4.32 -21.46
CA PRO A 92 -5.44 -4.34 -20.06
C PRO A 92 -4.31 -3.34 -19.77
N SER A 93 -4.44 -2.58 -18.69
CA SER A 93 -3.38 -1.72 -18.18
C SER A 93 -3.31 -1.82 -16.67
N VAL A 94 -2.10 -1.75 -16.11
CA VAL A 94 -1.86 -1.79 -14.68
C VAL A 94 -0.89 -0.69 -14.29
N THR A 95 -1.32 0.20 -13.41
CA THR A 95 -0.42 1.15 -12.74
C THR A 95 0.09 0.55 -11.42
N MET A 96 1.40 0.58 -11.20
CA MET A 96 2.05 -0.13 -10.09
C MET A 96 2.96 0.79 -9.26
N ALA A 97 2.97 0.56 -7.93
CA ALA A 97 3.98 1.04 -7.01
C ALA A 97 4.73 -0.16 -6.40
N ARG A 98 6.04 -0.21 -6.61
CA ARG A 98 6.98 -1.26 -6.15
C ARG A 98 8.24 -0.61 -5.56
N PHE A 99 9.43 -1.05 -5.97
CA PHE A 99 10.71 -0.37 -5.71
C PHE A 99 10.83 0.97 -6.43
N SER A 100 10.04 1.17 -7.47
CA SER A 100 9.77 2.42 -8.17
C SER A 100 8.27 2.56 -8.36
N SER A 101 7.79 3.74 -8.73
CA SER A 101 6.37 3.99 -8.89
C SER A 101 6.05 4.57 -10.25
N GLU A 102 4.96 4.06 -10.84
CA GLU A 102 4.32 4.62 -12.02
C GLU A 102 3.29 5.70 -11.66
N PHE A 103 3.13 5.99 -10.37
CA PHE A 103 2.39 7.14 -9.87
C PHE A 103 3.34 8.32 -9.64
N SER A 104 2.89 9.51 -10.05
CA SER A 104 3.51 10.79 -9.70
C SER A 104 2.74 11.44 -8.56
N GLN A 105 3.46 12.16 -7.71
CA GLN A 105 2.90 12.88 -6.56
C GLN A 105 1.89 13.97 -6.97
N GLY A 106 0.99 14.30 -6.04
CA GLY A 106 0.03 15.39 -6.22
C GLY A 106 -1.27 14.95 -6.86
N ARG A 107 -2.04 15.94 -7.33
CA ARG A 107 -3.44 15.76 -7.75
C ARG A 107 -3.62 16.06 -9.22
N ILE A 108 -4.71 15.53 -9.79
CA ILE A 108 -5.19 15.92 -11.11
C ILE A 108 -6.11 17.15 -10.93
N ASP A 109 -5.69 18.28 -11.49
CA ASP A 109 -6.30 19.60 -11.33
C ASP A 109 -7.64 19.76 -12.06
N ASN A 110 -7.94 18.88 -13.01
CA ASN A 110 -9.20 18.95 -13.76
C ASN A 110 -10.40 18.86 -12.79
N SER A 111 -11.27 19.87 -12.85
CA SER A 111 -12.50 19.93 -12.05
C SER A 111 -13.60 19.00 -12.55
N SER A 112 -13.45 18.44 -13.74
CA SER A 112 -14.36 17.47 -14.35
C SER A 112 -13.56 16.44 -15.13
N PRO A 113 -14.09 15.22 -15.30
CA PRO A 113 -13.37 14.19 -16.04
C PRO A 113 -13.05 14.63 -17.47
N ALA A 114 -11.86 14.28 -17.94
CA ALA A 114 -11.35 14.70 -19.25
C ALA A 114 -10.73 13.51 -20.00
N PRO A 115 -10.54 13.60 -21.34
CA PRO A 115 -9.65 12.68 -22.03
C PRO A 115 -8.27 12.64 -21.36
N ILE A 116 -7.64 11.46 -21.27
CA ILE A 116 -6.36 11.26 -20.57
C ILE A 116 -5.29 12.28 -21.02
N GLN A 117 -5.18 12.52 -22.32
CA GLN A 117 -4.22 13.47 -22.90
C GLN A 117 -4.48 14.95 -22.53
N ASN A 118 -5.63 15.24 -21.91
CA ASN A 118 -6.03 16.58 -21.47
C ASN A 118 -6.03 16.68 -19.92
N LEU A 119 -5.58 15.65 -19.21
CA LEU A 119 -5.38 15.73 -17.77
C LEU A 119 -4.21 16.67 -17.47
N THR A 120 -4.39 17.52 -16.47
CA THR A 120 -3.42 18.50 -16.00
C THR A 120 -3.20 18.28 -14.52
N TYR A 121 -1.97 18.46 -14.06
CA TYR A 121 -1.54 18.28 -12.69
C TYR A 121 -0.46 19.30 -12.36
N SER A 122 -0.28 19.60 -11.07
CA SER A 122 0.75 20.50 -10.57
C SER A 122 1.62 19.79 -9.55
N ASP A 123 2.92 19.63 -9.84
CA ASP A 123 3.84 18.76 -9.11
C ASP A 123 4.27 19.27 -7.72
N ASN A 124 4.04 20.54 -7.39
CA ASN A 124 4.89 21.23 -6.41
C ASN A 124 4.27 21.44 -5.01
N MET A 125 2.95 21.40 -4.85
CA MET A 125 2.29 21.81 -3.58
C MET A 125 1.90 20.63 -2.68
N LEU A 126 2.00 19.40 -3.16
CA LEU A 126 1.50 18.19 -2.49
C LEU A 126 2.53 17.05 -2.53
N ASP A 127 3.80 17.36 -2.77
CA ASP A 127 4.91 16.41 -2.66
C ASP A 127 5.39 16.26 -1.21
N VAL A 128 4.44 15.97 -0.33
CA VAL A 128 4.71 15.80 1.10
C VAL A 128 3.81 14.71 1.66
N VAL A 129 4.34 13.90 2.56
CA VAL A 129 3.55 13.03 3.43
C VAL A 129 3.05 13.84 4.61
N TYR A 130 1.75 14.07 4.68
CA TYR A 130 1.14 14.84 5.78
C TYR A 130 0.92 13.92 6.97
N MET A 131 1.75 14.07 8.00
CA MET A 131 1.68 13.30 9.25
C MET A 131 0.91 14.05 10.33
N VAL A 132 -0.02 13.39 11.01
CA VAL A 132 -0.76 13.94 12.14
C VAL A 132 -0.90 12.91 13.27
N ASP A 133 -0.91 13.39 14.50
CA ASP A 133 -1.04 12.55 15.69
C ASP A 133 -1.89 13.25 16.77
N GLN A 134 -2.06 12.56 17.90
CA GLN A 134 -2.86 13.06 19.04
C GLN A 134 -2.27 14.30 19.74
N SER A 135 -1.06 14.74 19.37
CA SER A 135 -0.48 15.98 19.90
C SER A 135 -1.09 17.23 19.27
N HIS A 136 -1.68 17.10 18.08
CA HIS A 136 -2.25 18.21 17.30
C HIS A 136 -1.23 19.34 17.03
N THR A 137 -0.02 18.96 16.67
CA THR A 137 1.08 19.88 16.32
C THR A 137 1.87 19.34 15.12
N GLY A 138 2.83 20.13 14.61
CA GLY A 138 3.72 19.73 13.52
C GLY A 138 3.23 20.16 12.13
N PHE A 139 4.07 19.93 11.12
CA PHE A 139 3.81 20.36 9.74
C PHE A 139 2.44 19.91 9.21
N GLY A 140 2.12 18.61 9.37
CA GLY A 140 0.85 18.07 8.87
C GLY A 140 -0.35 18.74 9.53
N TRP A 141 -0.27 19.07 10.81
CA TRP A 141 -1.36 19.77 11.50
C TRP A 141 -1.54 21.21 11.01
N ASP A 142 -0.45 21.96 10.83
CA ASP A 142 -0.47 23.37 10.45
C ASP A 142 -0.76 23.60 8.96
N HIS A 143 -0.41 22.63 8.10
CA HIS A 143 -0.49 22.72 6.64
C HIS A 143 -1.42 21.70 6.00
N TRP A 144 -2.35 21.14 6.79
CA TRP A 144 -3.26 20.09 6.32
C TRP A 144 -4.04 20.48 5.06
N PRO A 145 -3.97 19.69 3.99
CA PRO A 145 -4.49 20.09 2.69
C PRO A 145 -5.96 19.67 2.52
N SER A 146 -6.86 20.13 3.40
CA SER A 146 -8.30 19.82 3.30
C SER A 146 -8.90 20.21 1.93
N TRP A 147 -8.40 21.29 1.34
CA TRP A 147 -8.79 21.75 0.00
C TRP A 147 -8.45 20.74 -1.12
N ALA A 148 -7.50 19.84 -0.88
CA ALA A 148 -7.09 18.76 -1.78
C ALA A 148 -7.83 17.44 -1.47
N GLY A 149 -8.65 17.40 -0.41
CA GLY A 149 -9.45 16.24 -0.02
C GLY A 149 -8.92 15.44 1.16
N ALA A 150 -7.92 15.95 1.89
CA ALA A 150 -7.48 15.35 3.15
C ALA A 150 -8.63 15.35 4.18
N PRO A 151 -8.87 14.25 4.93
CA PRO A 151 -9.96 14.15 5.88
C PRO A 151 -9.89 15.21 6.99
N GLU A 152 -11.01 15.85 7.33
CA GLU A 152 -11.07 16.84 8.40
C GLU A 152 -12.35 16.70 9.24
N THR A 153 -12.23 17.00 10.53
CA THR A 153 -13.38 17.13 11.45
C THR A 153 -13.38 18.53 12.03
N GLY A 154 -14.45 19.29 11.78
CA GLY A 154 -14.59 20.66 12.31
C GLY A 154 -13.57 21.67 11.77
N GLY A 155 -13.05 21.44 10.56
CA GLY A 155 -12.04 22.30 9.93
C GLY A 155 -10.62 22.12 10.48
N GLN A 156 -10.35 20.96 11.09
CA GLN A 156 -9.05 20.54 11.59
C GLN A 156 -8.74 19.13 11.07
N PRO A 157 -7.46 18.73 10.97
CA PRO A 157 -7.10 17.37 10.58
C PRO A 157 -7.86 16.34 11.39
N GLU A 158 -8.41 15.33 10.72
CA GLU A 158 -8.97 14.18 11.40
C GLU A 158 -7.84 13.24 11.84
N VAL A 159 -7.78 12.94 13.14
CA VAL A 159 -6.81 11.99 13.73
C VAL A 159 -7.60 10.84 14.36
N LEU A 160 -7.53 9.66 13.76
CA LEU A 160 -8.26 8.47 14.15
C LEU A 160 -7.40 7.49 14.96
N SER A 161 -6.08 7.45 14.72
CA SER A 161 -5.19 6.50 15.38
C SER A 161 -4.10 7.18 16.22
N ALA A 162 -3.07 6.44 16.62
CA ALA A 162 -1.97 7.03 17.38
C ALA A 162 -1.11 7.95 16.50
N GLU A 163 -0.95 7.58 15.22
CA GLU A 163 -0.34 8.41 14.19
C GLU A 163 -0.92 8.03 12.82
N ASP A 164 -1.35 9.05 12.07
CA ASP A 164 -1.98 8.92 10.76
C ASP A 164 -1.14 9.67 9.72
N SER A 165 -1.21 9.21 8.48
CA SER A 165 -0.67 9.95 7.33
C SER A 165 -1.71 10.15 6.25
N TRP A 166 -1.50 11.18 5.42
CA TRP A 166 -2.24 11.38 4.18
C TRP A 166 -1.31 11.83 3.05
N VAL A 167 -1.51 11.25 1.86
CA VAL A 167 -0.89 11.68 0.59
C VAL A 167 -1.92 11.63 -0.54
N VAL A 168 -1.62 12.34 -1.62
CA VAL A 168 -2.34 12.23 -2.88
C VAL A 168 -1.36 12.11 -4.04
N PHE A 169 -1.66 11.21 -4.97
CA PHE A 169 -0.84 10.92 -6.15
C PHE A 169 -1.72 10.47 -7.32
N HIS A 170 -1.14 10.37 -8.52
CA HIS A 170 -1.87 10.03 -9.73
C HIS A 170 -1.02 9.31 -10.77
N ASP A 171 -1.65 8.65 -11.74
CA ASP A 171 -0.96 7.96 -12.83
C ASP A 171 -0.94 8.76 -14.15
N ALA A 172 -1.47 9.99 -14.13
CA ALA A 172 -1.63 10.80 -15.33
C ALA A 172 -0.34 11.37 -15.93
N ASP A 173 0.81 11.26 -15.24
CA ASP A 173 2.08 11.75 -15.75
C ASP A 173 2.77 10.73 -16.64
N SER A 174 2.67 10.93 -17.96
CA SER A 174 3.25 10.01 -18.95
C SER A 174 4.77 9.83 -18.87
N VAL A 175 5.50 10.73 -18.23
CA VAL A 175 6.96 10.60 -18.07
C VAL A 175 7.28 9.76 -16.84
N GLY A 176 6.71 10.10 -15.67
CA GLY A 176 6.87 9.31 -14.44
C GLY A 176 6.31 7.90 -14.57
N HIS A 177 5.19 7.75 -15.29
CA HIS A 177 4.54 6.46 -15.54
C HIS A 177 5.39 5.48 -16.37
N ALA A 178 6.39 5.96 -17.10
CA ALA A 178 7.31 5.13 -17.87
C ALA A 178 8.60 4.75 -17.11
N ALA A 179 8.78 5.21 -15.88
CA ALA A 179 10.05 5.13 -15.14
C ALA A 179 10.15 3.93 -14.17
N ASP A 180 9.31 2.90 -14.31
CA ASP A 180 9.42 1.68 -13.50
C ASP A 180 10.73 0.93 -13.80
N GLU A 181 11.49 0.55 -12.77
CA GLU A 181 12.80 -0.11 -12.84
C GLU A 181 12.78 -1.40 -13.69
N PHE A 182 11.62 -2.03 -13.80
CA PHE A 182 11.43 -3.26 -14.55
C PHE A 182 10.69 -3.07 -15.88
N GLU A 183 10.79 -1.87 -16.48
CA GLU A 183 10.17 -1.44 -17.74
C GLU A 183 9.68 -2.62 -18.59
N SER A 184 8.36 -2.82 -18.62
CA SER A 184 7.76 -3.54 -19.72
C SER A 184 7.97 -2.69 -20.97
N THR A 185 8.45 -3.29 -22.07
CA THR A 185 8.69 -2.58 -23.33
C THR A 185 7.41 -2.05 -24.00
N GLU A 186 6.24 -2.30 -23.42
CA GLU A 186 4.96 -1.75 -23.86
C GLU A 186 4.67 -0.45 -23.11
N VAL A 187 4.31 0.60 -23.87
CA VAL A 187 3.91 1.89 -23.31
C VAL A 187 2.70 1.66 -22.38
N ASN A 188 2.94 1.68 -21.07
CA ASN A 188 1.92 1.44 -20.06
C ASN A 188 0.74 2.43 -20.24
N PRO A 189 -0.49 1.95 -20.49
CA PRO A 189 -1.60 2.84 -20.75
C PRO A 189 -2.18 3.48 -19.47
N ILE A 190 -1.64 4.59 -18.98
CA ILE A 190 -2.24 5.56 -18.02
C ILE A 190 -3.78 5.44 -17.90
N LEU A 191 -4.29 5.15 -16.70
CA LEU A 191 -5.72 5.00 -16.43
C LEU A 191 -6.39 6.35 -16.08
N GLY A 192 -5.62 7.40 -15.76
CA GLY A 192 -6.14 8.72 -15.42
C GLY A 192 -6.83 8.71 -14.05
N LEU A 193 -6.18 8.09 -13.08
CA LEU A 193 -6.63 7.90 -11.71
C LEU A 193 -5.87 8.83 -10.78
N GLU A 194 -6.61 9.43 -9.85
CA GLU A 194 -6.07 10.11 -8.68
C GLU A 194 -6.36 9.25 -7.45
N VAL A 195 -5.35 9.06 -6.60
CA VAL A 195 -5.43 8.24 -5.39
C VAL A 195 -5.14 9.12 -4.19
N GLN A 196 -6.10 9.20 -3.28
CA GLN A 196 -5.85 9.71 -1.93
C GLN A 196 -5.60 8.52 -1.01
N GLN A 197 -4.43 8.48 -0.39
CA GLN A 197 -4.03 7.41 0.52
C GLN A 197 -4.00 7.95 1.95
N SER A 198 -4.62 7.22 2.86
CA SER A 198 -4.44 7.38 4.29
C SER A 198 -3.84 6.13 4.90
N THR A 199 -2.91 6.29 5.83
CA THR A 199 -2.37 5.17 6.63
C THR A 199 -2.64 5.41 8.11
N TYR A 200 -2.99 4.37 8.84
CA TYR A 200 -3.36 4.46 10.25
C TYR A 200 -2.58 3.44 11.08
N SER A 201 -2.02 3.88 12.20
CA SER A 201 -1.28 3.08 13.17
C SER A 201 -1.95 3.13 14.55
N PHE A 202 -2.98 2.31 14.73
CA PHE A 202 -3.71 2.24 15.99
C PHE A 202 -2.87 1.57 17.08
N THR A 203 -3.11 1.96 18.33
CA THR A 203 -2.48 1.35 19.51
C THR A 203 -3.48 0.57 20.34
N GLY A 204 -2.97 -0.28 21.23
CA GLY A 204 -3.76 -1.14 22.09
C GLY A 204 -3.74 -2.59 21.61
N ALA A 205 -3.98 -3.50 22.56
CA ALA A 205 -3.90 -4.94 22.33
C ALA A 205 -4.70 -5.34 21.07
N THR A 206 -4.07 -6.06 20.15
CA THR A 206 -4.54 -6.45 18.80
C THR A 206 -4.23 -5.44 17.67
N LEU A 207 -4.43 -4.14 17.89
CA LEU A 207 -4.25 -3.14 16.82
C LEU A 207 -2.81 -2.62 16.72
N GLU A 208 -2.03 -2.78 17.79
CA GLU A 208 -0.63 -2.35 17.83
C GLU A 208 0.26 -3.06 16.80
N ASP A 209 -0.17 -4.22 16.30
CA ASP A 209 0.54 -4.98 15.26
C ASP A 209 -0.01 -4.76 13.84
N VAL A 210 -0.86 -3.76 13.63
CA VAL A 210 -1.59 -3.53 12.36
C VAL A 210 -1.34 -2.14 11.80
N VAL A 211 -1.03 -2.07 10.50
CA VAL A 211 -1.14 -0.84 9.70
C VAL A 211 -2.34 -0.98 8.78
N LEU A 212 -3.28 -0.01 8.83
CA LEU A 212 -4.36 0.06 7.85
C LEU A 212 -4.00 1.07 6.77
N VAL A 213 -4.22 0.69 5.51
CA VAL A 213 -4.06 1.56 4.34
C VAL A 213 -5.41 1.70 3.67
N ARG A 214 -5.86 2.95 3.50
CA ARG A 214 -7.10 3.30 2.81
C ARG A 214 -6.77 4.05 1.54
N TRP A 215 -7.26 3.57 0.41
CA TRP A 215 -7.20 4.26 -0.87
C TRP A 215 -8.58 4.73 -1.30
N ARG A 216 -8.69 6.01 -1.61
CA ARG A 216 -9.83 6.58 -2.33
C ARG A 216 -9.36 6.86 -3.76
N ILE A 217 -9.80 6.02 -4.69
CA ILE A 217 -9.38 6.03 -6.09
C ILE A 217 -10.46 6.71 -6.91
N SER A 218 -10.11 7.86 -7.51
CA SER A 218 -11.00 8.68 -8.32
C SER A 218 -10.64 8.56 -9.79
N ASN A 219 -11.63 8.24 -10.63
CA ASN A 219 -11.45 8.23 -12.07
C ASN A 219 -11.61 9.65 -12.64
N LYS A 220 -10.48 10.27 -12.96
CA LYS A 220 -10.42 11.63 -13.51
C LYS A 220 -10.47 11.61 -15.04
N SER A 221 -10.43 10.43 -15.66
CA SER A 221 -10.59 10.25 -17.10
C SER A 221 -12.06 10.21 -17.54
N ASN A 222 -12.33 10.41 -18.83
CA ASN A 222 -13.64 10.22 -19.45
C ASN A 222 -13.95 8.76 -19.84
N ILE A 223 -13.16 7.80 -19.36
CA ILE A 223 -13.31 6.36 -19.65
C ILE A 223 -14.05 5.71 -18.48
N ASN A 224 -14.93 4.75 -18.76
CA ASN A 224 -15.56 3.93 -17.71
C ASN A 224 -14.79 2.61 -17.58
N TYR A 225 -14.38 2.27 -16.36
CA TYR A 225 -13.73 0.99 -16.06
C TYR A 225 -14.76 0.03 -15.47
N THR A 226 -14.92 -1.14 -16.08
CA THR A 226 -15.92 -2.15 -15.64
C THR A 226 -15.29 -3.34 -14.93
N ASP A 227 -13.98 -3.41 -14.92
CA ASP A 227 -13.18 -4.54 -14.41
C ASP A 227 -11.96 -4.07 -13.62
N LEU A 228 -12.14 -3.00 -12.84
CA LEU A 228 -11.10 -2.45 -11.98
C LEU A 228 -10.70 -3.51 -10.92
N HIS A 229 -9.41 -3.79 -10.83
CA HIS A 229 -8.81 -4.55 -9.74
C HIS A 229 -7.87 -3.64 -8.97
N VAL A 230 -7.86 -3.78 -7.65
CA VAL A 230 -7.00 -3.02 -6.73
C VAL A 230 -6.26 -4.02 -5.88
N GLY A 231 -4.94 -3.88 -5.78
CA GLY A 231 -4.12 -4.80 -5.02
C GLY A 231 -3.01 -4.14 -4.23
N LEU A 232 -2.55 -4.87 -3.21
CA LEU A 232 -1.38 -4.56 -2.43
C LEU A 232 -0.31 -5.60 -2.78
N TRP A 233 0.76 -5.14 -3.43
CA TRP A 233 1.97 -5.91 -3.66
C TRP A 233 2.92 -5.73 -2.46
N CYS A 234 3.70 -6.76 -2.16
CA CYS A 234 4.66 -6.73 -1.07
C CYS A 234 5.86 -7.64 -1.39
N ASP A 235 7.06 -7.05 -1.35
CA ASP A 235 8.32 -7.74 -1.16
C ASP A 235 8.57 -7.92 0.34
N ALA A 236 8.22 -9.10 0.83
CA ALA A 236 8.38 -9.43 2.22
C ALA A 236 9.78 -10.04 2.40
N ASP A 237 10.57 -9.40 3.26
CA ASP A 237 11.88 -9.87 3.68
C ASP A 237 11.80 -10.11 5.17
N VAL A 238 11.21 -11.23 5.59
CA VAL A 238 10.96 -11.48 7.01
C VAL A 238 12.27 -11.86 7.69
N ILE A 239 13.03 -10.85 8.14
CA ILE A 239 14.42 -10.95 8.64
C ILE A 239 15.43 -11.31 7.54
N ASN A 240 15.19 -12.37 6.78
CA ASN A 240 16.09 -12.88 5.77
C ASN A 240 15.29 -13.32 4.54
N ALA A 241 15.37 -12.50 3.48
CA ALA A 241 14.74 -12.75 2.18
C ALA A 241 14.93 -14.19 1.67
N SER A 242 16.09 -14.81 1.89
CA SER A 242 16.35 -16.16 1.38
C SER A 242 15.62 -17.29 2.11
N ASP A 243 14.96 -17.00 3.24
CA ASP A 243 14.29 -17.98 4.09
C ASP A 243 12.75 -17.87 4.07
N ASP A 244 12.18 -17.06 3.17
CA ASP A 244 10.75 -16.77 3.16
C ASP A 244 9.90 -17.86 2.49
N LEU A 245 8.75 -18.16 3.10
CA LEU A 245 7.68 -19.01 2.58
C LEU A 245 6.37 -18.24 2.51
N VAL A 246 5.52 -18.59 1.55
CA VAL A 246 4.19 -17.97 1.38
C VAL A 246 3.07 -18.93 1.79
N GLY A 247 1.96 -18.38 2.28
CA GLY A 247 0.71 -19.10 2.47
C GLY A 247 -0.52 -18.24 2.22
N SER A 248 -1.62 -18.86 1.80
CA SER A 248 -2.93 -18.19 1.67
C SER A 248 -3.94 -18.80 2.65
N ASP A 249 -4.39 -18.00 3.64
CA ASP A 249 -5.50 -18.38 4.51
C ASP A 249 -6.83 -17.94 3.88
N THR A 250 -7.43 -18.86 3.15
CA THR A 250 -8.69 -18.60 2.42
C THR A 250 -9.93 -18.51 3.31
N SER A 251 -9.81 -18.81 4.62
CA SER A 251 -10.89 -18.58 5.59
C SER A 251 -10.87 -17.16 6.11
N ARG A 252 -9.67 -16.55 6.17
CA ARG A 252 -9.45 -15.18 6.62
C ARG A 252 -9.30 -14.17 5.49
N ASN A 253 -9.21 -14.61 4.24
CA ASN A 253 -8.95 -13.75 3.08
C ASN A 253 -7.59 -13.04 3.20
N MET A 254 -6.57 -13.76 3.65
CA MET A 254 -5.24 -13.20 3.96
C MET A 254 -4.15 -14.02 3.27
N ILE A 255 -3.26 -13.35 2.54
CA ILE A 255 -1.97 -13.90 2.13
C ILE A 255 -0.92 -13.52 3.17
N TYR A 256 0.04 -14.41 3.45
CA TYR A 256 1.06 -14.16 4.46
C TYR A 256 2.41 -14.76 4.08
N VAL A 257 3.46 -14.16 4.64
CA VAL A 257 4.85 -14.58 4.51
C VAL A 257 5.43 -14.87 5.89
N TYR A 258 6.23 -15.93 5.99
CA TYR A 258 6.85 -16.39 7.23
C TYR A 258 8.15 -17.14 6.95
N ASN A 259 9.06 -17.20 7.92
CA ASN A 259 10.32 -17.92 7.79
C ASN A 259 10.13 -19.43 7.69
N LYS A 260 10.96 -20.08 6.88
CA LYS A 260 11.08 -21.56 6.83
C LYS A 260 11.79 -22.13 8.03
N THR A 261 12.73 -21.39 8.62
CA THR A 261 13.49 -21.81 9.81
C THR A 261 13.11 -21.01 11.04
N ASP A 262 13.24 -21.64 12.21
CA ASP A 262 13.03 -20.91 13.47
C ASP A 262 14.25 -20.02 13.73
N ILE A 263 14.01 -18.74 13.97
CA ILE A 263 15.04 -17.76 14.31
C ILE A 263 14.87 -17.40 15.78
N VAL A 264 15.93 -17.54 16.56
CA VAL A 264 15.91 -17.26 18.01
C VAL A 264 15.40 -15.83 18.23
N SER A 265 14.28 -15.72 18.95
CA SER A 265 13.55 -14.48 19.26
C SER A 265 13.06 -13.65 18.07
N GLN A 266 13.07 -14.17 16.84
CA GLN A 266 12.70 -13.41 15.62
C GLN A 266 11.77 -14.20 14.70
N ASN A 267 10.95 -15.07 15.27
CA ASN A 267 9.93 -15.80 14.51
C ASN A 267 8.78 -14.86 14.18
N ILE A 268 8.95 -14.08 13.11
CA ILE A 268 7.98 -13.12 12.62
C ILE A 268 7.21 -13.72 11.44
N SER A 269 5.99 -13.24 11.24
CA SER A 269 5.22 -13.41 10.02
C SER A 269 4.50 -12.11 9.70
N VAL A 270 4.27 -11.84 8.41
CA VAL A 270 3.49 -10.69 7.95
C VAL A 270 2.34 -11.14 7.08
N GLY A 271 1.16 -10.55 7.29
CA GLY A 271 -0.07 -10.85 6.55
C GLY A 271 -0.65 -9.62 5.87
N LEU A 272 -1.18 -9.80 4.67
CA LEU A 272 -1.91 -8.78 3.91
C LEU A 272 -3.36 -9.21 3.75
N MET A 273 -4.29 -8.34 4.12
CA MET A 273 -5.71 -8.67 4.18
C MET A 273 -6.59 -7.51 3.69
N PRO A 274 -7.41 -7.70 2.64
CA PRO A 274 -8.45 -6.74 2.29
C PRO A 274 -9.53 -6.69 3.37
N MET A 275 -9.88 -5.48 3.79
CA MET A 275 -10.86 -5.22 4.86
C MET A 275 -12.16 -4.64 4.32
N TYR A 276 -12.10 -3.88 3.22
CA TYR A 276 -13.25 -3.27 2.57
C TYR A 276 -12.96 -2.97 1.09
N ALA A 277 -13.97 -3.11 0.23
CA ALA A 277 -13.99 -2.60 -1.13
C ALA A 277 -15.38 -2.04 -1.44
N SER A 278 -15.49 -0.86 -2.06
CA SER A 278 -16.79 -0.19 -2.26
C SER A 278 -17.89 -1.02 -2.91
N ASP A 279 -17.56 -1.96 -3.81
CA ASP A 279 -18.56 -2.80 -4.48
C ASP A 279 -18.95 -4.04 -3.65
N ASP A 280 -18.07 -4.51 -2.77
CA ASP A 280 -18.25 -5.71 -1.94
C ASP A 280 -18.63 -5.40 -0.48
N GLY A 281 -18.43 -4.16 -0.04
CA GLY A 281 -18.55 -3.73 1.35
C GLY A 281 -17.56 -4.44 2.29
N LEU A 282 -18.01 -4.71 3.52
CA LEU A 282 -17.25 -5.39 4.57
C LEU A 282 -17.12 -6.92 4.36
N THR A 283 -17.74 -7.45 3.31
CA THR A 283 -17.69 -8.87 2.93
C THR A 283 -16.70 -9.16 1.82
N VAL A 284 -15.72 -8.25 1.63
CA VAL A 284 -14.70 -8.33 0.59
C VAL A 284 -14.03 -9.70 0.53
N THR A 285 -13.95 -10.23 -0.69
CA THR A 285 -13.28 -11.49 -1.00
C THR A 285 -12.17 -11.20 -2.00
N PRO A 286 -10.92 -11.65 -1.76
CA PRO A 286 -9.83 -11.42 -2.68
C PRO A 286 -10.12 -12.04 -4.06
N ALA A 287 -9.83 -11.28 -5.11
CA ALA A 287 -9.76 -11.78 -6.47
C ALA A 287 -8.51 -12.64 -6.66
N ALA A 288 -7.39 -12.24 -6.04
CA ALA A 288 -6.12 -12.95 -6.06
C ALA A 288 -5.45 -12.96 -4.69
N MET A 289 -4.76 -14.06 -4.39
CA MET A 289 -3.75 -14.17 -3.33
C MET A 289 -2.62 -15.00 -3.92
N VAL A 290 -1.67 -14.36 -4.57
CA VAL A 290 -0.67 -15.03 -5.40
C VAL A 290 0.74 -14.79 -4.91
N GLU A 291 1.59 -15.79 -5.07
CA GLU A 291 3.03 -15.59 -5.06
C GLU A 291 3.39 -14.79 -6.33
N TYR A 292 4.09 -13.68 -6.12
CA TYR A 292 4.61 -12.82 -7.16
C TYR A 292 6.09 -13.17 -7.36
N LEU A 293 6.42 -13.81 -8.48
CA LEU A 293 7.72 -14.45 -8.65
C LEU A 293 8.83 -13.43 -8.98
N LYS A 294 9.84 -13.32 -8.12
CA LYS A 294 11.06 -12.54 -8.39
C LYS A 294 11.71 -12.95 -9.70
N GLY A 295 12.12 -11.98 -10.52
CA GLY A 295 12.80 -12.19 -11.80
C GLY A 295 11.94 -12.81 -12.91
N VAL A 296 10.65 -13.07 -12.64
CA VAL A 296 9.69 -13.58 -13.63
C VAL A 296 8.50 -12.64 -13.76
N ASP A 297 7.85 -12.33 -12.64
CA ASP A 297 6.63 -11.52 -12.63
C ASP A 297 6.96 -10.02 -12.69
N GLU A 298 8.13 -9.63 -12.19
CA GLU A 298 8.59 -8.23 -12.15
C GLU A 298 8.72 -7.57 -13.53
N SER A 299 9.06 -8.37 -14.54
CA SER A 299 9.32 -7.92 -15.92
C SER A 299 8.15 -8.15 -16.86
N ARG A 300 6.99 -8.55 -16.32
CA ARG A 300 5.80 -8.84 -17.13
C ARG A 300 5.17 -7.56 -17.69
N PRO A 301 4.64 -7.60 -18.93
CA PRO A 301 3.80 -6.54 -19.45
C PRO A 301 2.42 -6.52 -18.79
N ASP A 302 1.73 -5.38 -18.91
CA ASP A 302 0.45 -5.10 -18.27
C ASP A 302 -0.62 -6.17 -18.44
N ASN A 303 -0.73 -6.76 -19.63
CA ASN A 303 -1.71 -7.81 -19.87
C ASN A 303 -1.45 -9.04 -18.99
N GLU A 304 -0.18 -9.36 -18.74
CA GLU A 304 0.20 -10.45 -17.85
C GLU A 304 0.13 -10.02 -16.37
N GLN A 305 0.51 -8.78 -16.03
CA GLN A 305 0.33 -8.24 -14.67
C GLN A 305 -1.15 -8.23 -14.26
N PHE A 306 -2.02 -7.80 -15.17
CA PHE A 306 -3.47 -7.80 -14.96
C PHE A 306 -4.02 -9.21 -14.76
N ASN A 307 -3.41 -10.22 -15.40
CA ASN A 307 -3.75 -11.61 -15.14
C ASN A 307 -3.42 -12.02 -13.70
N LEU A 308 -2.29 -11.58 -13.13
CA LEU A 308 -1.94 -11.85 -11.74
C LEU A 308 -2.95 -11.21 -10.77
N MET A 309 -3.39 -9.98 -11.05
CA MET A 309 -4.43 -9.31 -10.27
C MET A 309 -5.80 -10.02 -10.31
N LYS A 310 -6.02 -10.92 -11.28
CA LYS A 310 -7.21 -11.80 -11.36
C LYS A 310 -6.95 -13.20 -10.79
N GLY A 311 -5.77 -13.43 -10.21
CA GLY A 311 -5.34 -14.73 -9.68
C GLY A 311 -4.93 -15.74 -10.73
N LEU A 312 -4.71 -15.31 -11.97
CA LEU A 312 -4.23 -16.17 -13.06
C LEU A 312 -2.70 -16.17 -13.08
N ASP A 313 -2.09 -17.07 -13.86
CA ASP A 313 -0.69 -16.94 -14.23
C ASP A 313 -0.50 -15.83 -15.29
N GLY A 314 0.76 -15.48 -15.63
CA GLY A 314 1.03 -14.44 -16.63
C GLY A 314 0.33 -14.68 -17.97
N ASN A 315 0.19 -15.95 -18.39
CA ASN A 315 -0.47 -16.33 -19.64
C ASN A 315 -2.01 -16.29 -19.56
N GLY A 316 -2.58 -15.92 -18.41
CA GLY A 316 -4.02 -15.89 -18.17
C GLY A 316 -4.61 -17.28 -17.95
N ALA A 317 -3.78 -18.29 -17.71
CA ALA A 317 -4.25 -19.60 -17.32
C ALA A 317 -4.53 -19.64 -15.82
N VAL A 318 -5.48 -20.51 -15.46
CA VAL A 318 -5.66 -20.94 -14.07
C VAL A 318 -4.32 -21.45 -13.55
N ARG A 319 -3.87 -20.91 -12.40
CA ARG A 319 -2.65 -21.39 -11.77
C ARG A 319 -2.81 -22.88 -11.45
N PRO A 320 -1.79 -23.72 -11.70
CA PRO A 320 -1.88 -25.17 -11.59
C PRO A 320 -1.94 -25.62 -10.11
N ASN A 321 -2.99 -25.24 -9.41
CA ASN A 321 -3.28 -25.59 -8.03
C ASN A 321 -4.51 -26.51 -8.00
N VAL A 322 -4.34 -27.72 -8.55
CA VAL A 322 -5.42 -28.67 -8.91
C VAL A 322 -6.11 -29.38 -7.74
N ALA A 323 -6.03 -28.88 -6.51
CA ALA A 323 -6.61 -29.55 -5.34
C ALA A 323 -7.83 -28.88 -4.68
N LEU A 324 -8.19 -27.62 -4.97
CA LEU A 324 -9.21 -26.92 -4.14
C LEU A 324 -10.32 -26.16 -4.87
N ASN A 325 -10.48 -26.28 -6.19
CA ASN A 325 -11.54 -25.54 -6.91
C ASN A 325 -11.45 -24.01 -6.70
N ARG A 326 -10.28 -23.51 -6.29
CA ARG A 326 -9.92 -22.10 -6.06
C ARG A 326 -8.59 -21.81 -6.76
N PRO A 327 -8.62 -21.63 -8.10
CA PRO A 327 -7.42 -21.52 -8.93
C PRO A 327 -6.64 -20.22 -8.77
N THR A 328 -7.12 -19.29 -7.94
CA THR A 328 -6.62 -17.92 -7.80
C THR A 328 -5.78 -17.68 -6.55
N PHE A 329 -5.58 -18.71 -5.72
CA PHE A 329 -4.88 -18.63 -4.44
C PHE A 329 -3.69 -19.59 -4.40
N ASP A 330 -2.49 -19.05 -4.25
CA ASP A 330 -1.26 -19.83 -4.12
C ASP A 330 -1.08 -20.31 -2.67
N PHE A 331 -0.58 -21.54 -2.52
CA PHE A 331 -0.34 -22.19 -1.22
C PHE A 331 -1.51 -22.10 -0.21
N PRO A 332 -2.73 -22.56 -0.56
CA PRO A 332 -3.92 -22.49 0.29
C PRO A 332 -3.95 -23.52 1.45
N GLY A 333 -2.87 -24.29 1.63
CA GLY A 333 -2.73 -25.25 2.72
C GLY A 333 -2.49 -24.59 4.08
N ASP A 334 -2.48 -25.42 5.12
CA ASP A 334 -2.14 -25.00 6.48
C ASP A 334 -0.75 -25.51 6.86
N PRO A 335 0.28 -24.64 6.93
CA PRO A 335 1.63 -25.02 7.37
C PRO A 335 1.69 -25.43 8.86
N VAL A 336 0.79 -24.93 9.72
CA VAL A 336 0.77 -25.27 11.15
C VAL A 336 0.35 -26.73 11.34
N LEU A 337 -0.62 -27.19 10.55
CA LEU A 337 -1.10 -28.57 10.56
C LEU A 337 -0.39 -29.46 9.53
N ASN A 338 0.42 -28.87 8.65
CA ASN A 338 1.05 -29.50 7.50
C ASN A 338 0.04 -30.25 6.59
N THR A 339 -1.05 -29.56 6.23
CA THR A 339 -2.14 -30.12 5.40
C THR A 339 -2.39 -29.27 4.16
N GLY A 340 -2.80 -29.90 3.05
CA GLY A 340 -3.06 -29.18 1.79
C GLY A 340 -1.77 -28.84 1.04
N ILE A 341 -1.80 -27.75 0.28
CA ILE A 341 -0.67 -27.30 -0.54
C ILE A 341 0.05 -26.18 0.20
N VAL A 342 1.21 -26.51 0.75
CA VAL A 342 2.05 -25.64 1.56
C VAL A 342 3.34 -25.36 0.80
N ASP A 343 3.82 -24.11 0.83
CA ASP A 343 5.11 -23.77 0.24
C ASP A 343 6.25 -24.47 1.00
N THR A 344 7.20 -25.02 0.27
CA THR A 344 8.38 -25.70 0.84
C THR A 344 9.70 -25.15 0.31
N MET A 345 9.64 -24.20 -0.63
CA MET A 345 10.79 -23.61 -1.29
C MET A 345 11.03 -22.20 -0.75
N ALA A 346 11.88 -22.12 0.26
CA ALA A 346 12.38 -20.85 0.74
C ALA A 346 13.18 -20.13 -0.35
N LEU A 347 12.76 -18.91 -0.65
CA LEU A 347 13.33 -17.99 -1.61
C LEU A 347 12.98 -16.58 -1.16
N ASP A 348 13.50 -15.58 -1.87
CA ASP A 348 13.08 -14.19 -1.77
C ASP A 348 11.64 -14.04 -2.31
N LYS A 349 10.66 -13.90 -1.41
CA LYS A 349 9.23 -14.00 -1.71
C LYS A 349 8.55 -12.64 -1.81
N ARG A 350 7.90 -12.40 -2.95
CA ARG A 350 6.89 -11.34 -3.09
C ARG A 350 5.50 -11.95 -3.14
N VAL A 351 4.52 -11.18 -2.70
CA VAL A 351 3.10 -11.55 -2.72
C VAL A 351 2.26 -10.41 -3.29
N LEU A 352 1.13 -10.77 -3.91
CA LEU A 352 0.11 -9.83 -4.35
C LEU A 352 -1.25 -10.33 -3.86
N VAL A 353 -1.97 -9.46 -3.15
CA VAL A 353 -3.39 -9.65 -2.85
C VAL A 353 -4.20 -8.56 -3.54
N SER A 354 -5.27 -8.94 -4.22
CA SER A 354 -6.14 -8.01 -4.95
C SER A 354 -7.61 -8.27 -4.69
N VAL A 355 -8.43 -7.26 -4.96
CA VAL A 355 -9.89 -7.30 -4.95
C VAL A 355 -10.44 -6.81 -6.28
N GLY A 356 -11.67 -7.17 -6.60
CA GLY A 356 -12.34 -6.85 -7.86
C GLY A 356 -12.98 -8.09 -8.51
N PRO A 357 -13.57 -7.94 -9.71
CA PRO A 357 -13.68 -6.70 -10.47
C PRO A 357 -14.67 -5.71 -9.83
N ALA A 358 -14.30 -4.44 -9.84
CA ALA A 358 -15.16 -3.32 -9.46
C ALA A 358 -15.49 -2.44 -10.67
N VAL A 359 -16.63 -1.74 -10.62
CA VAL A 359 -17.02 -0.75 -11.64
C VAL A 359 -16.68 0.66 -11.16
N LEU A 360 -15.79 1.34 -11.88
CA LEU A 360 -15.39 2.72 -11.64
C LEU A 360 -15.68 3.57 -12.88
N ASN A 361 -16.87 4.16 -12.93
CA ASN A 361 -17.25 5.05 -14.03
C ASN A 361 -16.50 6.37 -13.96
N SER A 362 -16.43 7.08 -15.09
CA SER A 362 -15.85 8.41 -15.19
C SER A 362 -16.42 9.36 -14.13
N GLY A 363 -15.52 10.04 -13.40
CA GLY A 363 -15.86 10.97 -12.33
C GLY A 363 -16.31 10.32 -11.02
N GLN A 364 -16.35 9.00 -10.93
CA GLN A 364 -16.63 8.31 -9.67
C GLN A 364 -15.36 8.13 -8.84
N THR A 365 -15.57 7.99 -7.54
CA THR A 365 -14.56 7.58 -6.57
C THR A 365 -15.00 6.27 -5.93
N LYS A 366 -14.06 5.34 -5.75
CA LYS A 366 -14.24 4.10 -5.02
C LYS A 366 -13.18 4.00 -3.92
N GLU A 367 -13.51 3.28 -2.86
CA GLU A 367 -12.66 3.16 -1.69
C GLU A 367 -12.32 1.71 -1.39
N PHE A 368 -11.08 1.51 -0.96
CA PHE A 368 -10.50 0.21 -0.67
C PHE A 368 -9.68 0.32 0.61
N VAL A 369 -9.81 -0.65 1.50
CA VAL A 369 -9.04 -0.70 2.75
C VAL A 369 -8.34 -2.04 2.85
N PHE A 370 -7.04 -2.00 3.09
CA PHE A 370 -6.19 -3.17 3.29
C PHE A 370 -5.49 -3.06 4.65
N ALA A 371 -5.20 -4.20 5.25
CA ALA A 371 -4.42 -4.32 6.48
C ALA A 371 -3.09 -5.01 6.19
N ILE A 372 -2.02 -4.47 6.78
CA ILE A 372 -0.71 -5.12 6.94
C ILE A 372 -0.63 -5.52 8.41
N ILE A 373 -0.45 -6.81 8.68
CA ILE A 373 -0.50 -7.39 10.02
C ILE A 373 0.83 -8.05 10.33
N GLY A 374 1.48 -7.60 11.40
CA GLY A 374 2.68 -8.24 11.94
C GLY A 374 2.32 -9.25 13.00
N SER A 375 3.15 -10.27 13.17
CA SER A 375 3.02 -11.14 14.34
C SER A 375 4.35 -11.79 14.67
N GLN A 376 4.54 -12.09 15.96
CA GLN A 376 5.70 -12.79 16.46
C GLN A 376 5.25 -14.00 17.28
N GLY A 377 5.97 -15.12 17.15
CA GLY A 377 5.67 -16.37 17.83
C GLY A 377 6.84 -16.96 18.61
N SER A 378 6.57 -18.01 19.39
CA SER A 378 7.60 -18.84 20.03
C SER A 378 8.47 -19.60 19.02
N ASP A 379 7.89 -19.90 17.87
CA ASP A 379 8.48 -20.57 16.70
C ASP A 379 7.78 -20.04 15.44
N ARG A 380 8.30 -20.38 14.25
CA ARG A 380 7.78 -19.87 12.97
C ARG A 380 6.35 -20.31 12.63
N LEU A 381 5.84 -21.39 13.24
CA LEU A 381 4.46 -21.84 13.03
C LEU A 381 3.53 -21.18 14.04
N ASN A 382 4.01 -20.93 15.27
CA ASN A 382 3.29 -20.16 16.26
C ASN A 382 3.12 -18.69 15.83
N SER A 383 4.05 -18.09 15.08
CA SER A 383 3.84 -16.74 14.51
C SER A 383 2.61 -16.70 13.60
N ILE A 384 2.37 -17.74 12.80
CA ILE A 384 1.17 -17.88 11.96
C ILE A 384 -0.09 -18.03 12.82
N VAL A 385 -0.03 -18.79 13.93
CA VAL A 385 -1.17 -18.91 14.87
C VAL A 385 -1.53 -17.55 15.46
N ASN A 386 -0.53 -16.77 15.88
CA ASN A 386 -0.73 -15.45 16.44
C ASN A 386 -1.23 -14.46 15.36
N LEU A 387 -0.68 -14.51 14.15
CA LEU A 387 -1.13 -13.72 13.00
C LEU A 387 -2.61 -13.95 12.70
N ARG A 388 -3.05 -15.22 12.68
CA ARG A 388 -4.47 -15.60 12.50
C ARG A 388 -5.36 -15.04 13.61
N SER A 389 -4.89 -15.06 14.86
CA SER A 389 -5.60 -14.48 16.00
C SER A 389 -5.74 -12.96 15.87
N THR A 390 -4.68 -12.27 15.46
CA THR A 390 -4.70 -10.82 15.21
C THR A 390 -5.65 -10.49 14.06
N ALA A 391 -5.61 -11.24 12.96
CA ALA A 391 -6.51 -11.05 11.82
C ALA A 391 -7.99 -11.24 12.19
N ASP A 392 -8.32 -12.27 12.98
CA ASP A 392 -9.70 -12.51 13.43
C ASP A 392 -10.21 -11.36 14.29
N ALA A 393 -9.39 -10.90 15.25
CA ALA A 393 -9.77 -9.82 16.14
C ALA A 393 -9.82 -8.46 15.41
N LEU A 394 -8.89 -8.20 14.49
CA LEU A 394 -8.92 -7.03 13.61
C LEU A 394 -10.22 -6.99 12.79
N LYS A 395 -10.65 -8.12 12.21
CA LYS A 395 -11.91 -8.17 11.44
C LYS A 395 -13.12 -7.77 12.28
N GLN A 396 -13.19 -8.21 13.54
CA GLN A 396 -14.27 -7.83 14.45
C GLN A 396 -14.21 -6.35 14.83
N ILE A 397 -13.03 -5.84 15.18
CA ILE A 397 -12.83 -4.44 15.57
C ILE A 397 -13.11 -3.51 14.38
N PHE A 398 -12.65 -3.87 13.19
CA PHE A 398 -12.87 -3.08 11.98
C PHE A 398 -14.36 -2.92 11.69
N VAL A 399 -15.12 -4.02 11.68
CA VAL A 399 -16.57 -4.00 11.44
C VAL A 399 -17.33 -3.25 12.53
N SER A 400 -16.95 -3.41 13.79
CA SER A 400 -17.71 -2.84 14.92
C SER A 400 -17.37 -1.39 15.27
N GLN A 401 -16.18 -0.91 14.90
CA GLN A 401 -15.65 0.38 15.35
C GLN A 401 -15.05 1.21 14.22
N ILE A 402 -14.06 0.68 13.49
CA ILE A 402 -13.25 1.48 12.55
C ILE A 402 -14.04 1.83 11.28
N ALA A 403 -14.84 0.90 10.74
CA ALA A 403 -15.63 1.13 9.53
C ALA A 403 -16.54 2.36 9.66
N ALA A 404 -17.18 2.54 10.83
CA ALA A 404 -18.01 3.70 11.09
C ALA A 404 -17.21 5.01 11.16
N GLN A 405 -15.99 4.98 11.71
CA GLN A 405 -15.08 6.14 11.72
C GLN A 405 -14.66 6.51 10.29
N PHE A 406 -14.51 5.54 9.41
CA PHE A 406 -14.21 5.76 8.00
C PHE A 406 -15.45 6.18 7.19
N GLY A 407 -16.65 6.11 7.76
CA GLY A 407 -17.92 6.39 7.07
C GLY A 407 -18.38 5.29 6.11
N LEU A 408 -18.03 4.03 6.40
CA LEU A 408 -18.29 2.84 5.57
C LEU A 408 -19.52 2.05 6.02
#